data_AF-A0A7X3XC88-F1
#
_entry.id   AF-A0A7X3XC88-F1
#
_cell.length_a   1.000
_cell.length_b   1.000
_cell.length_c   1.000
_cell.angle_alpha   90.00
_cell.angle_beta   90.00
_cell.angle_gamma   90.00
#
_symmetry.space_group_name_H-M   'P 1'
#
loop_
_entity.id
_entity.type
_entity.pdbx_description
1 polymer ?
#
loop_
_entity_poly.entity_id
_entity_poly.type
_entity_poly.pdbx_seq_one_letter_code
_entity_poly.pdbx_strand_id
1 'polypeptide(L)'
;MASLGNKFRTARETQGFTLEQMVSRTRIQESHLKALEEDSYEQLPERVFAKGFVQTYARLLELNEKECLRLFEECSASFYQKEKEGEGLRNMFLRKEDLQKKSTSGTMVVVLVGGLLLLGGMMLLQQQSPSRSILSRFSQRPVEPRDGVALKPGRANEVVEDPRSSASAPQDGTSGVANTEPALETEAGGPSAESAVDDGASTPSVLAPDPAPASTTDSEDGPLVLEIRTLDMTWVMIRSDEDKPQEALLQAGQVIRRRARDRFLLSLGNAGGVEVRLNGELQGPFGETGAVVKDVEIRP
;
A
#
# COMPACT_ATOMS: atom_id res chain seq x y z
N MET A 1 -19.95 -25.10 15.21
CA MET A 1 -19.53 -24.81 13.83
C MET A 1 -18.72 -25.98 13.33
N ALA A 2 -18.95 -26.47 12.11
CA ALA A 2 -18.10 -27.48 11.52
C ALA A 2 -16.72 -26.84 11.25
N SER A 3 -15.66 -27.36 11.86
CA SER A 3 -14.33 -26.80 11.65
C SER A 3 -13.79 -27.22 10.28
N LEU A 4 -13.09 -26.29 9.61
CA LEU A 4 -12.54 -26.52 8.28
C LEU A 4 -11.55 -27.70 8.31
N GLY A 5 -10.71 -27.78 9.33
CA GLY A 5 -9.74 -28.86 9.50
C GLY A 5 -10.39 -30.24 9.58
N ASN A 6 -11.46 -30.39 10.37
CA ASN A 6 -12.21 -31.65 10.43
C ASN A 6 -12.83 -32.02 9.08
N LYS A 7 -13.31 -31.03 8.32
CA LYS A 7 -13.86 -31.24 6.97
C LYS A 7 -12.80 -31.78 6.01
N PHE A 8 -11.58 -31.24 6.06
CA PHE A 8 -10.46 -31.74 5.27
C PHE A 8 -10.03 -33.14 5.69
N ARG A 9 -9.84 -33.37 6.99
CA ARG A 9 -9.46 -34.69 7.53
C ARG A 9 -10.45 -35.77 7.11
N THR A 10 -11.75 -35.50 7.31
CA THR A 10 -12.83 -36.45 6.98
C THR A 10 -12.84 -36.77 5.50
N ALA A 11 -12.72 -35.76 4.62
CA ALA A 11 -12.68 -35.97 3.18
C ALA A 11 -11.46 -36.79 2.76
N ARG A 12 -10.27 -36.49 3.31
CA ARG A 12 -9.04 -37.25 3.05
C ARG A 12 -9.18 -38.72 3.45
N GLU A 13 -9.66 -38.97 4.66
CA GLU A 13 -9.80 -40.32 5.22
C GLU A 13 -10.88 -41.13 4.47
N THR A 14 -11.97 -40.49 4.06
CA THR A 14 -13.03 -41.12 3.26
C THR A 14 -12.51 -41.57 1.90
N GLN A 15 -11.59 -40.82 1.31
CA GLN A 15 -10.93 -41.18 0.04
C GLN A 15 -9.74 -42.14 0.24
N GLY A 16 -9.40 -42.50 1.49
CA GLY A 16 -8.32 -43.44 1.82
C GLY A 16 -6.91 -42.88 1.62
N PHE A 17 -6.74 -41.56 1.56
CA PHE A 17 -5.43 -40.94 1.38
C PHE A 17 -4.70 -40.76 2.71
N THR A 18 -3.40 -41.06 2.70
CA THR A 18 -2.48 -40.70 3.79
C THR A 18 -2.00 -39.25 3.65
N LEU A 19 -1.57 -38.64 4.77
CA LEU A 19 -0.96 -37.30 4.73
C LEU A 19 0.26 -37.25 3.80
N GLU A 20 1.12 -38.26 3.84
CA GLU A 20 2.31 -38.36 2.97
C GLU A 20 1.97 -38.38 1.47
N GLN A 21 0.90 -39.08 1.09
CA GLN A 21 0.40 -39.05 -0.29
C GLN A 21 -0.13 -37.66 -0.68
N MET A 22 -0.78 -36.96 0.25
CA MET A 22 -1.26 -35.60 0.01
C MET A 22 -0.10 -34.61 -0.12
N VAL A 23 0.94 -34.74 0.70
CA VAL A 23 2.19 -33.96 0.58
C VAL A 23 2.79 -34.14 -0.82
N SER A 24 2.91 -35.39 -1.27
CA SER A 24 3.49 -35.71 -2.58
C SER A 24 2.72 -35.08 -3.74
N ARG A 25 1.38 -35.06 -3.65
CA ARG A 25 0.49 -34.53 -4.69
C ARG A 25 0.36 -33.01 -4.67
N THR A 26 0.33 -32.40 -3.48
CA THR A 26 0.13 -30.96 -3.31
C THR A 26 1.43 -30.17 -3.30
N ARG A 27 2.57 -30.83 -3.02
CA ARG A 27 3.87 -30.20 -2.71
C ARG A 27 3.83 -29.27 -1.50
N ILE A 28 2.83 -29.41 -0.64
CA ILE A 28 2.72 -28.69 0.63
C ILE A 28 3.36 -29.57 1.71
N GLN A 29 4.21 -28.99 2.58
CA GLN A 29 4.85 -29.72 3.67
C GLN A 29 3.81 -30.39 4.59
N GLU A 30 4.17 -31.56 5.12
CA GLU A 30 3.30 -32.35 6.00
C GLU A 30 2.85 -31.54 7.22
N SER A 31 3.75 -30.75 7.81
CA SER A 31 3.48 -29.85 8.93
C SER A 31 2.31 -28.90 8.64
N HIS A 32 2.28 -28.29 7.44
CA HIS A 32 1.23 -27.35 7.05
C HIS A 32 -0.09 -28.06 6.74
N LEU A 33 -0.07 -29.23 6.10
CA LEU A 33 -1.30 -30.01 5.86
C LEU A 33 -1.91 -30.50 7.16
N LYS A 34 -1.07 -30.95 8.10
CA LYS A 34 -1.49 -31.31 9.45
C LYS A 34 -2.08 -30.11 10.19
N ALA A 35 -1.41 -28.96 10.13
CA ALA A 35 -1.90 -27.73 10.73
C ALA A 35 -3.26 -27.29 10.17
N LEU A 36 -3.51 -27.48 8.86
CA LEU A 36 -4.83 -27.25 8.26
C LEU A 36 -5.89 -28.20 8.82
N GLU A 37 -5.59 -29.50 8.98
CA GLU A 37 -6.54 -30.48 9.54
C GLU A 37 -6.79 -30.29 11.04
N GLU A 38 -5.86 -29.67 11.76
CA GLU A 38 -5.93 -29.39 13.19
C GLU A 38 -6.37 -27.95 13.51
N ASP A 39 -6.75 -27.15 12.49
CA ASP A 39 -7.07 -25.72 12.61
C ASP A 39 -5.99 -24.91 13.37
N SER A 40 -4.74 -25.35 13.29
CA SER A 40 -3.59 -24.76 13.99
C SER A 40 -2.94 -23.65 13.16
N TYR A 41 -3.63 -22.51 13.05
CA TYR A 41 -3.22 -21.38 12.19
C TYR A 41 -1.83 -20.80 12.54
N GLU A 42 -1.38 -20.97 13.78
CA GLU A 42 -0.05 -20.54 14.27
C GLU A 42 1.11 -21.22 13.55
N GLN A 43 0.89 -22.42 13.03
CA GLN A 43 1.90 -23.21 12.32
C GLN A 43 1.80 -23.04 10.81
N LEU A 44 0.82 -22.26 10.33
CA LEU A 44 0.67 -21.95 8.92
C LEU A 44 1.53 -20.72 8.57
N PRO A 45 2.02 -20.64 7.32
CA PRO A 45 2.68 -19.44 6.83
C PRO A 45 1.71 -18.26 6.73
N GLU A 46 2.21 -17.14 6.19
CA GLU A 46 1.42 -15.93 6.00
C GLU A 46 0.11 -16.21 5.26
N ARG A 47 -0.92 -15.43 5.59
CA ARG A 47 -2.31 -15.65 5.15
C ARG A 47 -2.46 -15.91 3.65
N VAL A 48 -1.63 -15.27 2.82
CA VAL A 48 -1.64 -15.43 1.36
C VAL A 48 -1.33 -16.87 0.96
N PHE A 49 -0.32 -17.49 1.59
CA PHE A 49 0.04 -18.90 1.35
C PHE A 49 -0.99 -19.86 1.92
N ALA A 50 -1.45 -19.61 3.14
CA ALA A 50 -2.43 -20.46 3.78
C ALA A 50 -3.70 -20.56 2.93
N LYS A 51 -4.14 -19.47 2.29
CA LYS A 51 -5.22 -19.48 1.29
C LYS A 51 -4.92 -20.38 0.09
N GLY A 52 -3.70 -20.30 -0.46
CA GLY A 52 -3.27 -21.17 -1.56
C GLY A 52 -3.26 -22.66 -1.16
N PHE A 53 -2.87 -22.97 0.08
CA PHE A 53 -2.90 -24.33 0.60
C PHE A 53 -4.33 -24.84 0.74
N VAL A 54 -5.24 -24.03 1.30
CA VAL A 54 -6.67 -24.34 1.42
C VAL A 54 -7.28 -24.62 0.04
N GLN A 55 -6.98 -23.81 -0.98
CA GLN A 55 -7.46 -24.04 -2.35
C GLN A 55 -6.93 -25.34 -2.94
N THR A 56 -5.62 -25.55 -2.86
CA THR A 56 -4.96 -26.74 -3.42
C THR A 56 -5.48 -28.02 -2.76
N TYR A 57 -5.65 -27.99 -1.44
CA TYR A 57 -6.12 -29.13 -0.68
C TYR A 57 -7.61 -29.40 -0.91
N ALA A 58 -8.44 -28.36 -0.95
CA ALA A 58 -9.86 -28.47 -1.30
C ALA A 58 -10.05 -29.05 -2.71
N ARG A 59 -9.27 -28.58 -3.70
CA ARG A 59 -9.31 -29.10 -5.06
C ARG A 59 -8.98 -30.58 -5.12
N LEU A 60 -7.91 -30.99 -4.44
CA LEU A 60 -7.46 -32.38 -4.46
C LEU A 60 -8.43 -33.33 -3.73
N LEU A 61 -9.14 -32.82 -2.73
CA LEU A 61 -10.19 -33.54 -2.00
C LEU A 61 -11.58 -33.39 -2.63
N GLU A 62 -11.69 -32.79 -3.83
CA GLU A 62 -12.94 -32.54 -4.55
C GLU A 62 -14.00 -31.78 -3.73
N LEU A 63 -13.54 -30.89 -2.85
CA LEU A 63 -14.38 -30.01 -2.05
C LEU A 63 -14.60 -28.66 -2.75
N ASN A 64 -15.70 -27.99 -2.42
CA ASN A 64 -15.96 -26.65 -2.93
C ASN A 64 -14.89 -25.65 -2.43
N GLU A 65 -14.03 -25.18 -3.34
CA GLU A 65 -12.92 -24.27 -3.04
C GLU A 65 -13.39 -22.97 -2.39
N LYS A 66 -14.48 -22.37 -2.92
CA LYS A 66 -15.02 -21.09 -2.42
C LYS A 66 -15.52 -21.21 -0.99
N GLU A 67 -16.23 -22.29 -0.68
CA GLU A 67 -16.73 -22.53 0.67
C GLU A 67 -15.59 -22.82 1.65
N CYS A 68 -14.59 -23.60 1.25
CA CYS A 68 -13.42 -23.87 2.10
C CYS A 68 -12.63 -22.59 2.39
N LEU A 69 -12.46 -21.72 1.39
CA LEU A 69 -11.85 -20.40 1.57
C LEU A 69 -12.66 -19.50 2.51
N ARG A 70 -13.98 -19.48 2.36
CA ARG A 70 -14.86 -18.69 3.23
C ARG A 70 -14.73 -19.14 4.69
N LEU A 71 -14.78 -20.45 4.94
CA LEU A 71 -14.58 -21.03 6.27
C LEU A 71 -13.18 -20.72 6.82
N PHE A 72 -12.15 -20.80 5.98
CA PHE A 72 -10.79 -20.45 6.38
C PHE A 72 -10.70 -18.99 6.81
N GLU A 73 -11.28 -18.06 6.04
CA GLU A 73 -11.27 -16.63 6.37
C GLU A 73 -12.04 -16.34 7.66
N GLU A 74 -13.18 -17.00 7.88
CA GLU A 74 -14.00 -16.82 9.08
C GLU A 74 -13.27 -17.33 10.33
N CYS A 75 -12.64 -18.50 10.26
CA CYS A 75 -11.98 -19.12 11.42
C CYS A 75 -10.58 -18.56 11.71
N SER A 76 -9.85 -18.10 10.69
CA SER A 76 -8.48 -17.58 10.85
C SER A 76 -8.38 -16.06 11.02
N ALA A 77 -9.50 -15.33 10.89
CA ALA A 77 -9.53 -13.86 10.94
C ALA A 77 -8.85 -13.29 12.18
N SER A 78 -9.18 -13.80 13.37
CA SER A 78 -8.63 -13.31 14.64
C SER A 78 -7.12 -13.49 14.77
N PHE A 79 -6.56 -14.53 14.14
CA PHE A 79 -5.14 -14.81 14.13
C PHE A 79 -4.38 -13.83 13.22
N TYR A 80 -4.78 -13.74 11.95
CA TYR A 80 -4.07 -12.91 10.97
C TYR A 80 -4.36 -11.39 11.09
N GLN A 81 -5.46 -10.99 11.72
CA GLN A 81 -5.74 -9.56 11.99
C GLN A 81 -4.73 -8.97 12.98
N LYS A 82 -4.31 -9.74 13.99
CA LYS A 82 -3.40 -9.30 15.05
C LYS A 82 -1.99 -9.01 14.53
N GLU A 83 -1.55 -9.71 13.50
CA GLU A 83 -0.24 -9.54 12.87
C GLU A 83 -0.17 -8.22 12.08
N LYS A 84 -1.23 -7.84 11.37
CA LYS A 84 -1.34 -6.57 10.65
C LYS A 84 -1.36 -5.34 11.56
N GLU A 85 -1.95 -5.44 12.75
CA GLU A 85 -1.96 -4.32 13.70
C GLU A 85 -0.55 -4.06 14.26
N GLY A 86 0.22 -5.12 14.53
CA GLY A 86 1.62 -5.01 14.95
C GLY A 86 2.53 -4.40 13.88
N GLU A 87 2.37 -4.81 12.62
CA GLU A 87 3.11 -4.24 11.49
C GLU A 87 2.68 -2.81 11.16
N GLY A 88 1.38 -2.50 11.24
CA GLY A 88 0.86 -1.15 11.04
C GLY A 88 1.38 -0.17 12.09
N LEU A 89 1.45 -0.60 13.36
CA LEU A 89 2.07 0.17 14.44
C LEU A 89 3.57 0.36 14.17
N ARG A 90 4.29 -0.71 13.85
CA ARG A 90 5.74 -0.66 13.56
C ARG A 90 6.05 0.25 12.37
N ASN A 91 5.27 0.17 11.29
CA ASN A 91 5.41 1.02 10.11
C ASN A 91 5.02 2.49 10.41
N MET A 92 4.11 2.73 11.36
CA MET A 92 3.83 4.08 11.85
C MET A 92 5.01 4.65 12.67
N PHE A 93 5.65 3.82 13.50
CA PHE A 93 6.85 4.23 14.26
C PHE A 93 8.03 4.52 13.34
N LEU A 94 8.31 3.66 12.34
CA LEU A 94 9.41 3.86 11.39
C LEU A 94 9.21 5.09 10.49
N ARG A 95 7.95 5.38 10.09
CA ARG A 95 7.63 6.57 9.28
C ARG A 95 7.84 7.90 10.03
N LYS A 96 7.78 7.89 11.36
CA LYS A 96 7.91 9.12 12.17
C LYS A 96 9.34 9.65 12.19
N GLU A 97 10.34 8.77 12.04
CA GLU A 97 11.76 9.16 12.05
C GLU A 97 12.18 9.79 10.71
N ASP A 98 11.65 9.31 9.57
CA ASP A 98 12.00 9.85 8.24
C ASP A 98 11.39 11.22 7.94
N LEU A 99 10.20 11.52 8.48
CA LEU A 99 9.54 12.82 8.29
C LEU A 99 10.23 13.96 9.05
N GLN A 100 11.08 13.65 10.03
CA GLN A 100 11.77 14.66 10.85
C GLN A 100 13.08 15.16 10.23
N LYS A 101 13.62 14.47 9.20
CA LYS A 101 14.95 14.75 8.63
C LYS A 101 14.94 15.61 7.36
N LYS A 102 13.78 15.93 6.78
CA LYS A 102 13.68 16.65 5.48
C LYS A 102 13.22 18.12 5.56
N SER A 103 13.01 18.70 6.75
CA SER A 103 12.44 20.07 6.89
C SER A 103 13.27 21.08 7.71
N THR A 104 14.52 20.77 8.09
CA THR A 104 15.42 21.74 8.76
C THR A 104 16.37 22.42 7.78
N SER A 105 16.68 21.81 6.62
CA SER A 105 17.64 22.39 5.67
C SER A 105 17.09 23.61 4.92
N GLY A 106 15.79 23.64 4.58
CA GLY A 106 15.18 24.77 3.87
C GLY A 106 14.89 25.97 4.78
N THR A 107 14.42 25.71 6.00
CA THR A 107 14.13 26.75 7.00
C THR A 107 15.40 27.43 7.49
N MET A 108 16.50 26.70 7.67
CA MET A 108 17.78 27.30 8.08
C MET A 108 18.34 28.27 7.01
N VAL A 109 18.19 27.94 5.72
CA VAL A 109 18.64 28.81 4.61
C VAL A 109 17.78 30.08 4.54
N VAL A 110 16.45 29.97 4.68
CA VAL A 110 15.56 31.15 4.67
C VAL A 110 15.82 32.07 5.86
N VAL A 111 16.08 31.52 7.05
CA VAL A 111 16.43 32.31 8.24
C VAL A 111 17.79 33.00 8.06
N LEU A 112 18.78 32.32 7.48
CA LEU A 112 20.09 32.92 7.20
C LEU A 112 20.00 34.06 6.19
N VAL A 113 19.28 33.85 5.07
CA VAL A 113 19.09 34.88 4.03
C VAL A 113 18.28 36.06 4.58
N GLY A 114 17.20 35.79 5.32
CA GLY A 114 16.40 36.83 5.97
C GLY A 114 17.21 37.64 7.00
N GLY A 115 18.05 36.96 7.79
CA GLY A 115 18.95 37.61 8.74
C GLY A 115 19.99 38.51 8.06
N LEU A 116 20.59 38.04 6.96
CA LEU A 116 21.56 38.82 6.17
C LEU A 116 20.93 40.07 5.54
N LEU A 117 19.69 39.95 5.02
CA LEU A 117 18.95 41.09 4.48
C LEU A 117 18.58 42.12 5.54
N LEU A 118 18.16 41.67 6.72
CA LEU A 118 17.89 42.56 7.86
C LEU A 118 19.16 43.26 8.34
N LEU A 119 20.28 42.54 8.44
CA LEU A 119 21.56 43.12 8.85
C LEU A 119 22.05 44.17 7.84
N GLY A 120 21.95 43.88 6.54
CA GLY A 120 22.30 44.81 5.47
C GLY A 120 21.42 46.06 5.46
N GLY A 121 20.11 45.90 5.65
CA GLY A 121 19.18 47.01 5.78
C GLY A 121 19.48 47.90 7.00
N MET A 122 19.79 47.29 8.14
CA MET A 122 20.14 48.02 9.37
C MET A 122 21.47 48.78 9.22
N MET A 123 22.44 48.22 8.48
CA MET A 123 23.71 48.88 8.20
C MET A 123 23.54 50.12 7.29
N LEU A 124 22.66 50.05 6.28
CA LEU A 124 22.32 51.19 5.43
C LEU A 124 21.64 52.32 6.22
N LEU A 125 20.79 51.98 7.18
CA LEU A 125 20.15 52.94 8.08
C LEU A 125 21.17 53.62 9.02
N GLN A 126 22.22 52.92 9.46
CA GLN A 126 23.31 53.52 10.25
C GLN A 126 24.23 54.42 9.40
N GLN A 127 24.43 54.09 8.12
CA GLN A 127 25.23 54.87 7.18
C GLN A 127 24.55 56.20 6.78
N GLN A 128 23.22 56.28 6.92
CA GLN A 128 22.45 57.49 6.69
C GLN A 128 22.43 58.48 7.86
N SER A 129 23.08 58.21 9.00
CA SER A 129 23.20 59.18 10.10
C SER A 129 23.90 60.46 9.62
N PRO A 130 23.19 61.53 9.23
CA PRO A 130 23.87 62.75 8.85
C PRO A 130 24.29 63.36 10.18
N SER A 131 25.59 63.53 10.40
CA SER A 131 26.09 64.36 11.50
C SER A 131 25.59 65.80 11.30
N ARG A 132 24.34 66.09 11.71
CA ARG A 132 23.85 67.46 11.82
C ARG A 132 24.39 68.03 13.11
N SER A 133 25.59 68.58 12.96
CA SER A 133 26.20 69.55 13.85
C SER A 133 25.19 70.59 14.32
N ILE A 134 25.05 70.63 15.64
CA ILE A 134 24.40 71.66 16.43
C ILE A 134 25.26 72.94 16.33
N LEU A 135 24.97 73.86 15.41
CA LEU A 135 25.43 75.27 15.48
C LEU A 135 24.86 76.12 14.33
N SER A 136 23.64 76.61 14.51
CA SER A 136 23.19 77.88 13.93
C SER A 136 22.09 78.47 14.80
N ARG A 137 22.42 78.68 16.09
CA ARG A 137 21.90 79.82 16.84
C ARG A 137 22.71 81.04 16.40
N PHE A 138 22.06 82.19 16.32
CA PHE A 138 22.55 83.49 15.83
C PHE A 138 22.57 83.62 14.31
N SER A 139 21.47 84.14 13.74
CA SER A 139 21.45 85.53 13.27
C SER A 139 20.07 85.89 12.71
N GLN A 140 19.49 86.96 13.24
CA GLN A 140 18.48 87.86 12.64
C GLN A 140 16.97 87.47 12.68
N ARG A 141 16.25 88.13 13.60
CA ARG A 141 14.91 88.73 13.38
C ARG A 141 15.05 89.96 12.47
N PRO A 142 14.06 90.39 11.64
CA PRO A 142 12.80 91.03 12.11
C PRO A 142 11.53 90.83 11.20
N VAL A 143 10.33 90.72 11.79
CA VAL A 143 9.17 91.66 11.79
C VAL A 143 8.15 91.52 10.63
N GLU A 144 6.89 91.28 11.01
CA GLU A 144 5.63 91.23 10.23
C GLU A 144 5.24 92.55 9.55
N PRO A 145 4.29 92.50 8.60
CA PRO A 145 3.00 93.14 8.87
C PRO A 145 1.76 92.30 8.50
N ARG A 146 0.67 92.64 9.20
CA ARG A 146 -0.66 92.01 9.22
C ARG A 146 -1.61 92.45 8.09
N ASP A 147 -2.70 91.68 8.01
CA ASP A 147 -4.11 92.02 7.70
C ASP A 147 -4.64 91.22 6.49
N GLY A 148 -5.75 90.48 6.57
CA GLY A 148 -6.67 90.21 7.68
C GLY A 148 -7.87 89.35 7.25
N VAL A 149 -8.78 89.11 8.22
CA VAL A 149 -10.25 88.93 8.11
C VAL A 149 -10.70 87.66 7.32
N ALA A 150 -11.54 86.71 7.79
CA ALA A 150 -12.70 86.78 8.69
C ALA A 150 -13.32 85.37 8.90
N LEU A 151 -14.01 85.22 10.06
CA LEU A 151 -15.30 84.51 10.28
C LEU A 151 -15.37 82.96 10.42
N LYS A 152 -15.43 82.54 11.71
CA LYS A 152 -16.24 81.51 12.42
C LYS A 152 -17.63 81.11 11.80
N PRO A 153 -18.45 80.19 12.38
CA PRO A 153 -18.23 78.92 13.13
C PRO A 153 -19.33 77.82 12.89
N GLY A 154 -19.24 76.65 13.56
CA GLY A 154 -20.37 75.74 13.93
C GLY A 154 -20.07 74.24 13.65
N ARG A 155 -19.75 73.37 14.63
CA ARG A 155 -20.53 72.73 15.73
C ARG A 155 -21.72 71.91 15.17
N ALA A 156 -22.01 70.64 15.48
CA ALA A 156 -21.80 69.71 16.63
C ALA A 156 -21.62 68.26 16.08
N ASN A 157 -20.86 67.32 16.65
CA ASN A 157 -21.02 66.52 17.90
C ASN A 157 -22.39 65.84 18.11
N GLU A 158 -22.43 64.50 17.95
CA GLU A 158 -23.10 63.47 18.80
C GLU A 158 -22.80 62.09 18.17
N VAL A 159 -22.05 61.16 18.76
CA VAL A 159 -22.20 60.35 20.01
C VAL A 159 -23.24 59.23 19.88
N VAL A 160 -22.96 58.11 20.58
CA VAL A 160 -23.80 56.93 20.91
C VAL A 160 -23.59 55.73 19.98
N GLU A 161 -22.70 54.79 20.30
CA GLU A 161 -22.82 53.60 21.18
C GLU A 161 -23.50 52.35 20.54
N ASP A 162 -22.73 51.26 20.59
CA ASP A 162 -23.07 49.81 20.59
C ASP A 162 -24.18 49.48 21.65
N PRO A 163 -24.80 48.27 21.83
CA PRO A 163 -24.39 46.93 21.38
C PRO A 163 -25.50 45.86 21.12
N ARG A 164 -25.04 44.61 20.86
CA ARG A 164 -25.69 43.28 21.09
C ARG A 164 -26.69 42.72 20.05
N SER A 165 -26.44 41.50 19.57
CA SER A 165 -27.00 40.23 20.11
C SER A 165 -27.37 39.20 19.04
N SER A 166 -27.06 37.93 19.34
CA SER A 166 -27.73 36.68 18.92
C SER A 166 -27.66 36.29 17.44
N ALA A 167 -26.96 35.23 17.03
CA ALA A 167 -27.10 33.79 17.32
C ALA A 167 -28.23 33.08 16.53
N SER A 168 -27.80 31.95 15.95
CA SER A 168 -28.52 30.69 15.66
C SER A 168 -28.98 30.40 14.23
N ALA A 169 -28.53 29.22 13.79
CA ALA A 169 -28.94 28.42 12.64
C ALA A 169 -30.42 28.01 12.68
N PRO A 170 -30.94 27.37 11.62
CA PRO A 170 -31.15 25.92 11.72
C PRO A 170 -30.97 25.11 10.42
N GLN A 171 -31.04 23.79 10.61
CA GLN A 171 -30.83 22.67 9.70
C GLN A 171 -32.04 22.30 8.82
N ASP A 172 -31.74 21.37 7.90
CA ASP A 172 -32.53 20.21 7.46
C ASP A 172 -33.72 20.35 6.49
N GLY A 173 -33.76 19.39 5.56
CA GLY A 173 -35.01 18.64 5.32
C GLY A 173 -35.52 18.50 3.89
N THR A 174 -34.94 17.54 3.16
CA THR A 174 -35.57 16.51 2.29
C THR A 174 -36.93 16.74 1.57
N SER A 175 -36.98 16.36 0.28
CA SER A 175 -38.04 15.58 -0.40
C SER A 175 -37.53 15.21 -1.81
N GLY A 176 -37.63 14.01 -2.40
CA GLY A 176 -38.43 12.83 -2.09
C GLY A 176 -39.54 12.62 -3.13
N VAL A 177 -39.30 11.87 -4.22
CA VAL A 177 -40.30 11.35 -5.19
C VAL A 177 -39.68 10.06 -5.79
N ALA A 178 -40.09 8.83 -5.45
CA ALA A 178 -41.35 8.08 -5.64
C ALA A 178 -41.42 7.30 -6.96
N ASN A 179 -41.44 5.96 -6.85
CA ASN A 179 -42.35 4.93 -7.42
C ASN A 179 -41.58 3.60 -7.61
N THR A 180 -42.12 2.38 -7.61
CA THR A 180 -43.29 1.68 -7.06
C THR A 180 -43.18 0.24 -7.63
N GLU A 181 -43.24 -0.75 -6.73
CA GLU A 181 -43.64 -2.18 -6.82
C GLU A 181 -44.64 -2.63 -7.93
N PRO A 182 -45.09 -3.92 -8.00
CA PRO A 182 -44.42 -5.23 -7.90
C PRO A 182 -44.96 -6.24 -8.97
N ALA A 183 -44.48 -7.51 -8.99
CA ALA A 183 -45.31 -8.74 -8.98
C ALA A 183 -44.54 -10.00 -9.44
N LEU A 184 -44.88 -11.12 -8.81
CA LEU A 184 -44.35 -12.48 -8.93
C LEU A 184 -44.78 -13.18 -10.24
N GLU A 185 -44.01 -14.19 -10.70
CA GLU A 185 -44.54 -15.55 -10.92
C GLU A 185 -43.45 -16.60 -11.20
N THR A 186 -43.82 -17.81 -10.82
CA THR A 186 -43.15 -19.11 -10.75
C THR A 186 -43.04 -19.80 -12.12
N GLU A 187 -42.01 -20.63 -12.38
CA GLU A 187 -42.21 -22.02 -12.84
C GLU A 187 -40.91 -22.86 -12.88
N ALA A 188 -41.12 -24.15 -12.64
CA ALA A 188 -40.15 -25.24 -12.58
C ALA A 188 -40.05 -25.98 -13.92
N GLY A 189 -38.95 -26.69 -14.16
CA GLY A 189 -38.89 -27.70 -15.22
C GLY A 189 -37.48 -28.16 -15.63
N GLY A 190 -37.10 -29.34 -15.16
CA GLY A 190 -36.34 -30.32 -15.97
C GLY A 190 -37.21 -31.59 -16.10
N PRO A 191 -36.79 -32.68 -16.79
CA PRO A 191 -35.53 -32.94 -17.50
C PRO A 191 -35.73 -33.50 -18.94
N SER A 192 -34.66 -33.64 -19.72
CA SER A 192 -34.56 -34.67 -20.77
C SER A 192 -33.10 -34.94 -21.14
N ALA A 193 -32.72 -36.21 -20.96
CA ALA A 193 -31.59 -36.86 -21.61
C ALA A 193 -31.95 -37.14 -23.07
N GLU A 194 -30.96 -37.23 -23.97
CA GLU A 194 -30.52 -38.50 -24.59
C GLU A 194 -29.73 -38.27 -25.89
N SER A 195 -28.64 -39.04 -26.04
CA SER A 195 -27.99 -39.49 -27.30
C SER A 195 -27.27 -38.43 -28.17
N ALA A 196 -26.14 -38.71 -28.84
CA ALA A 196 -25.50 -39.96 -29.21
C ALA A 196 -23.98 -39.78 -29.39
N VAL A 197 -23.29 -40.91 -29.24
CA VAL A 197 -21.93 -41.22 -29.67
C VAL A 197 -21.78 -41.16 -31.20
N ASP A 198 -20.67 -40.63 -31.70
CA ASP A 198 -20.12 -40.99 -33.01
C ASP A 198 -18.59 -40.89 -33.02
N ASP A 199 -18.03 -41.81 -33.78
CA ASP A 199 -16.65 -42.28 -33.91
C ASP A 199 -15.78 -41.31 -34.73
N GLY A 200 -14.46 -41.54 -34.78
CA GLY A 200 -13.61 -40.92 -35.79
C GLY A 200 -12.32 -40.29 -35.29
N ALA A 201 -11.28 -41.10 -35.28
CA ALA A 201 -9.89 -40.67 -35.21
C ALA A 201 -9.58 -39.55 -36.24
N SER A 202 -8.95 -38.48 -35.77
CA SER A 202 -8.07 -37.64 -36.56
C SER A 202 -7.11 -36.89 -35.64
N THR A 203 -5.88 -37.41 -35.53
CA THR A 203 -4.74 -36.60 -35.15
C THR A 203 -4.37 -35.72 -36.36
N PRO A 204 -4.19 -34.42 -36.14
CA PRO A 204 -3.02 -33.79 -36.71
C PRO A 204 -2.20 -33.09 -35.62
N SER A 205 -0.92 -33.42 -35.61
CA SER A 205 0.14 -32.62 -35.01
C SER A 205 0.15 -31.24 -35.67
N VAL A 206 0.15 -30.16 -34.87
CA VAL A 206 0.96 -28.93 -35.01
C VAL A 206 0.44 -27.85 -34.04
N LEU A 207 1.41 -27.16 -33.43
CA LEU A 207 1.34 -25.94 -32.61
C LEU A 207 1.20 -26.17 -31.10
N ALA A 208 2.38 -26.32 -30.47
CA ALA A 208 2.58 -25.91 -29.10
C ALA A 208 2.08 -24.45 -28.92
N PRO A 209 1.32 -24.12 -27.87
CA PRO A 209 1.15 -22.74 -27.49
C PRO A 209 2.51 -22.22 -27.01
N ASP A 210 3.08 -21.31 -27.79
CA ASP A 210 4.06 -20.34 -27.33
C ASP A 210 3.58 -19.77 -25.99
N PRO A 211 4.35 -19.84 -24.89
CA PRO A 211 3.99 -19.14 -23.68
C PRO A 211 4.12 -17.65 -23.95
N ALA A 212 3.00 -17.04 -24.37
CA ALA A 212 2.85 -15.61 -24.44
C ALA A 212 3.35 -15.01 -23.11
N PRO A 213 4.33 -14.09 -23.13
CA PRO A 213 4.82 -13.47 -21.91
C PRO A 213 3.66 -12.71 -21.27
N ALA A 214 3.40 -13.02 -20.01
CA ALA A 214 2.43 -12.33 -19.19
C ALA A 214 2.66 -10.83 -19.24
N SER A 215 1.55 -10.09 -19.35
CA SER A 215 1.50 -8.64 -19.46
C SER A 215 2.45 -7.92 -18.52
N THR A 216 3.30 -7.13 -19.18
CA THR A 216 4.14 -6.03 -18.70
C THR A 216 3.38 -5.05 -17.81
N THR A 217 3.85 -4.91 -16.58
CA THR A 217 4.00 -3.58 -15.96
C THR A 217 5.48 -3.46 -15.61
N ASP A 218 6.29 -3.16 -16.62
CA ASP A 218 7.68 -2.75 -16.42
C ASP A 218 7.66 -1.37 -15.75
N SER A 219 8.24 -1.27 -14.55
CA SER A 219 8.78 0.00 -14.09
C SER A 219 9.92 0.34 -15.04
N GLU A 220 9.63 1.12 -16.07
CA GLU A 220 10.62 1.57 -17.04
C GLU A 220 11.63 2.51 -16.38
N ASP A 221 12.91 2.28 -16.68
CA ASP A 221 14.11 3.02 -16.27
C ASP A 221 14.65 2.86 -14.84
N GLY A 222 15.54 1.85 -14.72
CA GLY A 222 16.64 1.81 -13.77
C GLY A 222 17.76 0.86 -14.26
N PRO A 223 19.05 1.13 -13.91
CA PRO A 223 20.19 0.32 -14.36
C PRO A 223 20.21 -1.10 -13.76
N LEU A 224 19.45 -1.35 -12.69
CA LEU A 224 19.40 -2.65 -12.05
C LEU A 224 18.31 -3.51 -12.68
N VAL A 225 18.69 -4.71 -13.10
CA VAL A 225 17.79 -5.73 -13.65
C VAL A 225 17.84 -6.95 -12.74
N LEU A 226 16.75 -7.18 -12.01
CA LEU A 226 16.58 -8.39 -11.20
C LEU A 226 15.82 -9.44 -12.02
N GLU A 227 16.41 -10.60 -12.18
CA GLU A 227 15.77 -11.78 -12.78
C GLU A 227 15.63 -12.86 -11.71
N ILE A 228 14.40 -13.33 -11.50
CA ILE A 228 14.11 -14.41 -10.57
C ILE A 228 13.53 -15.57 -11.37
N ARG A 229 14.26 -16.68 -11.38
CA ARG A 229 13.82 -17.94 -11.96
C ARG A 229 13.45 -18.91 -10.84
N THR A 230 12.23 -19.41 -10.86
CA THR A 230 11.77 -20.39 -9.87
C THR A 230 12.13 -21.81 -10.29
N LEU A 231 12.67 -22.58 -9.36
CA LEU A 231 12.91 -24.02 -9.46
C LEU A 231 11.73 -24.81 -8.88
N ASP A 232 11.12 -24.29 -7.82
CA ASP A 232 9.93 -24.80 -7.16
C ASP A 232 8.89 -23.70 -6.95
N MET A 233 7.65 -24.08 -6.60
CA MET A 233 6.60 -23.12 -6.26
C MET A 233 7.07 -22.20 -5.12
N THR A 234 7.14 -20.91 -5.41
CA THR A 234 7.72 -19.93 -4.50
C THR A 234 6.92 -18.64 -4.54
N TRP A 235 6.51 -18.15 -3.37
CA TRP A 235 6.03 -16.79 -3.25
C TRP A 235 7.19 -15.84 -3.17
N VAL A 236 7.04 -14.72 -3.86
CA VAL A 236 8.02 -13.67 -3.94
C VAL A 236 7.31 -12.36 -3.66
N MET A 237 7.85 -11.59 -2.72
CA MET A 237 7.51 -10.18 -2.56
C MET A 237 8.72 -9.34 -2.99
N ILE A 238 8.51 -8.48 -3.98
CA ILE A 238 9.54 -7.61 -4.52
C ILE A 238 9.14 -6.17 -4.29
N ARG A 239 10.06 -5.39 -3.73
CA ARG A 239 9.95 -3.95 -3.69
C ARG A 239 11.13 -3.34 -4.44
N SER A 240 10.84 -2.64 -5.53
CA SER A 240 11.81 -1.81 -6.26
C SER A 240 11.86 -0.44 -5.59
N ASP A 241 13.04 0.02 -5.16
CA ASP A 241 13.25 1.36 -4.61
C ASP A 241 12.22 1.75 -3.51
N GLU A 242 11.42 2.81 -3.74
CA GLU A 242 10.33 3.28 -2.87
C GLU A 242 8.94 2.89 -3.38
N ASP A 243 8.86 2.03 -4.40
CA ASP A 243 7.59 1.58 -4.97
C ASP A 243 6.81 0.68 -4.01
N LYS A 244 5.53 0.48 -4.30
CA LYS A 244 4.69 -0.45 -3.53
C LYS A 244 5.20 -1.89 -3.70
N PRO A 245 5.20 -2.71 -2.64
CA PRO A 245 5.52 -4.12 -2.74
C PRO A 245 4.60 -4.83 -3.74
N GLN A 246 5.20 -5.65 -4.59
CA GLN A 246 4.49 -6.54 -5.49
C GLN A 246 4.67 -7.97 -5.00
N GLU A 247 3.56 -8.65 -4.78
CA GLU A 247 3.52 -10.05 -4.36
C GLU A 247 3.09 -10.95 -5.51
N ALA A 248 3.76 -12.08 -5.68
CA ALA A 248 3.41 -13.08 -6.67
C ALA A 248 3.71 -14.49 -6.15
N LEU A 249 2.79 -15.44 -6.42
CA LEU A 249 3.05 -16.86 -6.27
C LEU A 249 3.51 -17.41 -7.62
N LEU A 250 4.79 -17.75 -7.72
CA LEU A 250 5.40 -18.25 -8.95
C LEU A 250 5.44 -19.78 -8.93
N GLN A 251 5.09 -20.39 -10.06
CA GLN A 251 5.22 -21.83 -10.27
C GLN A 251 6.64 -22.22 -10.69
N ALA A 252 7.02 -23.48 -10.54
CA ALA A 252 8.31 -23.99 -11.00
C ALA A 252 8.54 -23.69 -12.50
N GLY A 253 9.73 -23.17 -12.83
CA GLY A 253 10.14 -22.82 -14.19
C GLY A 253 9.73 -21.42 -14.65
N GLN A 254 8.91 -20.68 -13.90
CA GLN A 254 8.58 -19.30 -14.22
C GLN A 254 9.78 -18.37 -14.02
N VAL A 255 9.85 -17.34 -14.86
CA VAL A 255 10.88 -16.30 -14.77
C VAL A 255 10.19 -14.96 -14.72
N ILE A 256 10.53 -14.15 -13.73
CA ILE A 256 10.10 -12.75 -13.65
C ILE A 256 11.31 -11.84 -13.73
N ARG A 257 11.13 -10.71 -14.40
CA ARG A 257 12.13 -9.66 -14.51
C ARG A 257 11.58 -8.37 -13.93
N ARG A 258 12.42 -7.64 -13.19
CA ARG A 258 12.09 -6.35 -12.60
C ARG A 258 13.25 -5.39 -12.75
N ARG A 259 12.93 -4.10 -12.83
CA ARG A 259 13.90 -3.01 -12.90
C ARG A 259 13.75 -2.08 -11.69
N ALA A 260 14.88 -1.52 -11.25
CA ALA A 260 14.97 -0.56 -10.16
C ALA A 260 16.19 0.34 -10.35
N ARG A 261 16.22 1.47 -9.64
CA ARG A 261 17.28 2.48 -9.73
C ARG A 261 18.38 2.31 -8.70
N ASP A 262 18.01 2.00 -7.46
CA ASP A 262 18.89 2.00 -6.29
C ASP A 262 19.01 0.60 -5.68
N ARG A 263 17.87 -0.06 -5.42
CA ARG A 263 17.86 -1.35 -4.71
C ARG A 263 16.60 -2.16 -4.94
N PHE A 264 16.68 -3.44 -4.63
CA PHE A 264 15.53 -4.32 -4.42
C PHE A 264 15.46 -4.77 -2.97
N LEU A 265 14.26 -4.83 -2.40
CA LEU A 265 13.99 -5.68 -1.23
C LEU A 265 13.19 -6.89 -1.67
N LEU A 266 13.68 -8.06 -1.28
CA LEU A 266 13.15 -9.35 -1.70
C LEU A 266 12.76 -10.17 -0.47
N SER A 267 11.54 -10.68 -0.45
CA SER A 267 11.14 -11.74 0.47
C SER A 267 10.73 -12.99 -0.31
N LEU A 268 11.20 -14.15 0.14
CA LEU A 268 11.06 -15.44 -0.52
C LEU A 268 10.42 -16.43 0.45
N GLY A 269 9.32 -17.05 0.03
CA GLY A 269 8.66 -18.12 0.80
C GLY A 269 9.35 -19.48 0.70
N ASN A 270 10.22 -19.65 -0.30
CA ASN A 270 11.03 -20.84 -0.52
C ASN A 270 12.38 -20.40 -1.13
N ALA A 271 13.32 -20.02 -0.26
CA ALA A 271 14.58 -19.41 -0.66
C ALA A 271 15.51 -20.35 -1.44
N GLY A 272 15.47 -21.66 -1.17
CA GLY A 272 16.17 -22.67 -1.98
C GLY A 272 15.46 -23.04 -3.28
N GLY A 273 14.23 -22.57 -3.48
CA GLY A 273 13.42 -22.83 -4.67
C GLY A 273 13.58 -21.79 -5.78
N VAL A 274 14.55 -20.88 -5.69
CA VAL A 274 14.74 -19.79 -6.66
C VAL A 274 16.22 -19.57 -7.01
N GLU A 275 16.46 -19.22 -8.26
CA GLU A 275 17.69 -18.59 -8.72
C GLU A 275 17.43 -17.10 -8.94
N VAL A 276 18.23 -16.25 -8.32
CA VAL A 276 18.13 -14.80 -8.49
C VAL A 276 19.40 -14.25 -9.09
N ARG A 277 19.25 -13.48 -10.16
CA ARG A 277 20.33 -12.79 -10.84
C ARG A 277 20.10 -11.29 -10.80
N LEU A 278 21.12 -10.53 -10.42
CA LEU A 278 21.14 -9.07 -10.54
C LEU A 278 22.09 -8.72 -11.69
N ASN A 279 21.60 -8.04 -12.72
CA ASN A 279 22.39 -7.68 -13.90
C ASN A 279 23.08 -8.89 -14.57
N GLY A 280 22.48 -10.08 -14.45
CA GLY A 280 23.02 -11.34 -14.94
C GLY A 280 23.92 -12.10 -13.95
N GLU A 281 24.34 -11.49 -12.85
CA GLU A 281 25.18 -12.11 -11.83
C GLU A 281 24.33 -12.82 -10.76
N LEU A 282 24.65 -14.09 -10.50
CA LEU A 282 23.94 -14.91 -9.54
C LEU A 282 24.19 -14.40 -8.11
N GLN A 283 23.13 -14.07 -7.39
CA GLN A 283 23.20 -13.52 -6.01
C GLN A 283 23.33 -14.61 -4.93
N GLY A 284 23.45 -15.88 -5.35
CA GLY A 284 23.62 -17.04 -4.49
C GLY A 284 22.31 -17.62 -3.95
N PRO A 285 22.39 -18.76 -3.25
CA PRO A 285 21.23 -19.33 -2.58
C PRO A 285 20.90 -18.48 -1.35
N PHE A 286 19.66 -17.97 -1.27
CA PHE A 286 19.23 -17.20 -0.10
C PHE A 286 18.88 -18.08 1.11
N GLY A 287 18.78 -19.39 0.93
CA GLY A 287 18.50 -20.34 1.98
C GLY A 287 18.30 -21.76 1.45
N GLU A 288 17.95 -22.67 2.35
CA GLU A 288 17.59 -24.05 2.02
C GLU A 288 16.19 -24.13 1.37
N THR A 289 15.87 -25.28 0.77
CA THR A 289 14.52 -25.53 0.22
C THR A 289 13.47 -25.44 1.33
N GLY A 290 12.45 -24.61 1.11
CA GLY A 290 11.38 -24.34 2.07
C GLY A 290 11.72 -23.28 3.13
N ALA A 291 12.96 -22.76 3.16
CA ALA A 291 13.31 -21.68 4.06
C ALA A 291 12.62 -20.37 3.64
N VAL A 292 12.05 -19.65 4.61
CA VAL A 292 11.46 -18.33 4.40
C VAL A 292 12.51 -17.28 4.73
N VAL A 293 12.75 -16.36 3.79
CA VAL A 293 13.68 -15.25 3.98
C VAL A 293 12.93 -13.95 3.70
N LYS A 294 13.09 -12.95 4.58
CA LYS A 294 12.37 -11.69 4.52
C LYS A 294 13.33 -10.52 4.35
N ASP A 295 12.89 -9.53 3.59
CA ASP A 295 13.55 -8.22 3.43
C ASP A 295 15.03 -8.30 3.04
N VAL A 296 15.40 -9.26 2.18
CA VAL A 296 16.75 -9.35 1.62
C VAL A 296 16.99 -8.16 0.72
N GLU A 297 17.95 -7.34 1.11
CA GLU A 297 18.34 -6.19 0.33
C GLU A 297 19.37 -6.61 -0.74
N ILE A 298 19.04 -6.33 -2.01
CA ILE A 298 19.90 -6.58 -3.16
C ILE A 298 20.31 -5.23 -3.76
N ARG A 299 21.61 -4.99 -3.82
CA ARG A 299 22.26 -3.78 -4.35
C ARG A 299 23.34 -4.17 -5.37
N PRO A 300 23.70 -3.28 -6.30
CA PRO A 300 24.80 -3.51 -7.25
C PRO A 300 26.15 -3.76 -6.59
#